data_AF-A0A9W9WR44-F1
#
_entry.id   AF-A0A9W9WR44-F1
#
_cell.length_a   1.000
_cell.length_b   1.000
_cell.length_c   1.000
_cell.angle_alpha   90.00
_cell.angle_beta   90.00
_cell.angle_gamma   90.00
#
_symmetry.space_group_name_H-M   'P 1'
#
loop_
_entity.id
_entity.type
_entity.pdbx_description
1 polymer ?
#
loop_
_entity_poly.entity_id
_entity_poly.type
_entity_poly.pdbx_seq_one_letter_code
_entity_poly.pdbx_strand_id
1 'polypeptide(L)'
;MQSSNSPTKEHKTTPFPHSSAYPPSYNDVSGPVIINEYGKPQFLSPEGEVERQHRLQQAVRERMLGLPRTTHFEWHQGTSETTGTVDEELPLPLYTPREDEKK
;
A
#
# COMPACT_ATOMS: atom_id res chain seq x y z
N MET A 1 19.56 32.14 -22.07
CA MET A 1 18.94 30.80 -22.12
C MET A 1 17.59 30.92 -21.42
N GLN A 2 16.49 30.82 -22.16
CA GLN A 2 15.14 30.95 -21.60
C GLN A 2 14.71 29.58 -21.06
N SER A 3 14.52 29.48 -19.75
CA SER A 3 13.98 28.29 -19.10
C SER A 3 12.46 28.27 -19.28
N SER A 4 11.98 27.31 -20.05
CA SER A 4 10.55 27.06 -20.26
C SER A 4 10.01 26.25 -19.09
N ASN A 5 9.27 26.89 -18.18
CA ASN A 5 8.51 26.17 -17.16
C ASN A 5 7.23 25.64 -17.80
N SER A 6 7.09 24.31 -17.84
CA SER A 6 5.90 23.59 -18.30
C SER A 6 4.71 23.80 -17.34
N PRO A 7 3.47 23.84 -17.85
CA PRO A 7 2.29 24.11 -17.03
C PRO A 7 1.97 22.95 -16.08
N THR A 8 1.77 23.28 -14.81
CA THR A 8 1.16 22.41 -13.79
C THR A 8 -0.19 21.92 -14.29
N LYS A 9 -0.31 20.60 -14.53
CA LYS A 9 -1.60 19.97 -14.78
C LYS A 9 -2.39 20.03 -13.47
N GLU A 10 -3.38 20.91 -13.44
CA GLU A 10 -4.40 20.93 -12.40
C GLU A 10 -5.08 19.56 -12.35
N HIS A 11 -4.89 18.86 -11.23
CA HIS A 11 -5.53 17.57 -11.00
C HIS A 11 -6.99 17.85 -10.64
N LYS A 12 -7.86 17.77 -11.64
CA LYS A 12 -9.29 17.73 -11.45
C LYS A 12 -9.62 16.53 -10.57
N THR A 13 -9.97 16.80 -9.31
CA THR A 13 -10.56 15.82 -8.38
C THR A 13 -11.90 15.36 -8.96
N THR A 14 -11.88 14.34 -9.80
CA THR A 14 -13.08 13.57 -10.13
C THR A 14 -13.45 12.80 -8.86
N PRO A 15 -14.63 13.02 -8.25
CA PRO A 15 -15.07 12.22 -7.13
C PRO A 15 -15.31 10.80 -7.64
N PHE A 16 -14.36 9.90 -7.36
CA PHE A 16 -14.58 8.47 -7.53
C PHE A 16 -15.73 8.05 -6.61
N PRO A 17 -16.70 7.25 -7.07
CA PRO A 17 -17.74 6.75 -6.19
C PRO A 17 -17.04 5.98 -5.05
N HIS A 18 -17.20 6.47 -3.82
CA HIS A 18 -16.58 5.96 -2.59
C HIS A 18 -17.05 4.54 -2.20
N SER A 19 -17.65 3.80 -3.14
CA SER A 19 -18.32 2.53 -2.95
C SER A 19 -17.96 1.55 -4.06
N SER A 20 -16.69 1.15 -4.15
CA SER A 20 -16.37 -0.17 -4.70
C SER A 20 -15.77 -1.01 -3.60
N ALA A 21 -16.27 -2.24 -3.46
CA ALA A 21 -15.66 -3.30 -2.65
C ALA A 21 -14.35 -3.83 -3.28
N TYR A 22 -13.86 -3.16 -4.33
CA TYR A 22 -12.74 -3.57 -5.16
C TYR A 22 -11.72 -2.43 -5.27
N PRO A 23 -10.42 -2.74 -5.25
CA PRO A 23 -9.38 -1.75 -5.52
C PRO A 23 -9.53 -1.19 -6.95
N PRO A 24 -9.09 0.06 -7.19
CA PRO A 24 -9.15 0.66 -8.51
C PRO A 24 -8.29 -0.13 -9.50
N SER A 25 -8.69 -0.14 -10.77
CA SER A 25 -7.85 -0.70 -11.83
C SER A 25 -6.56 0.12 -11.95
N TYR A 26 -5.46 -0.53 -12.35
CA TYR A 26 -4.17 0.15 -12.58
C TYR A 26 -4.27 1.32 -13.56
N ASN A 27 -5.19 1.25 -14.53
CA ASN A 27 -5.41 2.30 -15.53
C ASN A 27 -6.26 3.47 -15.00
N ASP A 28 -6.95 3.30 -13.87
CA ASP A 28 -7.89 4.30 -13.34
C ASP A 28 -7.23 5.27 -12.35
N VAL A 29 -6.01 4.96 -11.90
CA VAL A 29 -5.25 5.77 -10.93
C VAL A 29 -3.98 6.35 -11.55
N SER A 30 -3.89 7.68 -11.56
CA SER A 30 -2.69 8.42 -11.94
C SER A 30 -2.16 9.18 -10.72
N GLY A 31 -1.44 8.48 -9.84
CA GLY A 31 -0.81 9.06 -8.65
C GLY A 31 -0.55 8.05 -7.55
N PRO A 32 0.12 8.47 -6.45
CA PRO A 32 0.33 7.61 -5.28
C PRO A 32 -1.01 7.36 -4.58
N VAL A 33 -1.50 6.12 -4.69
CA VAL A 33 -2.71 5.63 -4.03
C VAL A 33 -2.34 4.49 -3.08
N ILE A 34 -2.93 4.51 -1.90
CA ILE A 34 -2.90 3.40 -0.95
C ILE A 34 -4.32 2.90 -0.70
N ILE A 35 -4.44 1.64 -0.29
CA ILE A 35 -5.69 1.10 0.22
C ILE A 35 -5.58 1.15 1.75
N ASN A 36 -6.52 1.85 2.39
CA ASN A 36 -6.54 1.96 3.84
C ASN A 36 -7.13 0.70 4.50
N GLU A 37 -7.19 0.69 5.82
CA GLU A 37 -7.74 -0.40 6.64
C GLU A 37 -9.21 -0.70 6.34
N TYR A 38 -9.96 0.27 5.80
CA TYR A 38 -11.35 0.11 5.38
C TYR A 38 -11.50 -0.41 3.94
N GLY A 39 -10.39 -0.79 3.30
CA GLY A 39 -10.37 -1.23 1.91
C GLY A 39 -10.65 -0.11 0.91
N LYS A 40 -10.58 1.16 1.34
CA LYS A 40 -10.88 2.32 0.48
C LYS A 40 -9.61 2.92 -0.10
N PRO A 41 -9.63 3.32 -1.38
CA PRO A 41 -8.52 4.06 -1.97
C PRO A 41 -8.35 5.43 -1.32
N GLN A 42 -7.13 5.73 -0.92
CA GLN A 42 -6.72 7.00 -0.38
C GLN A 42 -5.55 7.53 -1.21
N PHE A 43 -5.73 8.71 -1.81
CA PHE A 43 -4.66 9.40 -2.52
C PHE A 43 -3.75 10.09 -1.52
N LEU A 44 -2.45 9.97 -1.74
CA LEU A 44 -1.44 10.64 -0.94
C LEU A 44 -1.12 12.02 -1.52
N SER A 45 -0.87 12.99 -0.66
CA SER A 45 -0.23 14.24 -1.08
C SER A 45 1.23 13.96 -1.48
N PRO A 46 1.85 14.84 -2.29
CA PRO A 46 3.27 14.74 -2.61
C PRO A 46 4.15 14.63 -1.36
N GLU A 47 3.84 15.41 -0.33
CA GLU A 47 4.56 15.40 0.95
C GLU A 47 4.37 14.07 1.69
N GLY A 48 3.13 13.54 1.68
CA GLY A 48 2.81 12.26 2.31
C GLY A 48 3.53 11.08 1.65
N GLU A 49 3.66 11.09 0.31
CA GLU A 49 4.43 10.08 -0.41
C GLU A 49 5.92 10.16 -0.07
N VAL A 50 6.49 11.37 0.02
CA VAL A 50 7.89 11.57 0.42
C VAL A 50 8.14 11.05 1.84
N GLU A 51 7.26 11.37 2.80
CA GLU A 51 7.37 10.87 4.16
C GLU A 51 7.32 9.33 4.21
N ARG A 52 6.39 8.73 3.45
CA ARG A 52 6.28 7.27 3.33
C ARG A 52 7.54 6.64 2.77
N GLN A 53 8.16 7.26 1.76
CA GLN A 53 9.43 6.81 1.19
C GLN A 53 10.56 6.88 2.22
N HIS A 54 10.65 7.96 3.01
CA HIS A 54 11.65 8.07 4.07
C HIS A 54 11.49 6.97 5.13
N ARG A 55 10.26 6.70 5.57
CA ARG A 55 9.97 5.60 6.51
C ARG A 55 10.38 4.25 5.92
N LEU A 56 10.10 4.00 4.64
CA LEU A 56 10.51 2.79 3.94
C LEU A 56 12.04 2.65 3.88
N GLN A 57 12.74 3.69 3.48
CA GLN A 57 14.20 3.68 3.41
C GLN A 57 14.84 3.41 4.77
N GLN A 58 14.28 3.99 5.84
CA GLN A 58 14.74 3.73 7.21
C GLN A 58 14.50 2.26 7.58
N ALA A 59 13.31 1.71 7.33
CA ALA A 59 12.99 0.31 7.63
C ALA A 59 13.95 -0.67 6.91
N VAL A 60 14.26 -0.38 5.64
CA VAL A 60 15.21 -1.17 4.85
C VAL A 60 16.60 -1.10 5.46
N ARG A 61 17.07 0.10 5.84
CA ARG A 61 18.38 0.29 6.46
C ARG A 61 18.50 -0.47 7.78
N GLU A 62 17.49 -0.38 8.64
CA GLU A 62 17.41 -1.13 9.89
C GLU A 62 17.51 -2.63 9.62
N ARG A 63 16.72 -3.15 8.67
CA ARG A 63 16.73 -4.57 8.30
C ARG A 63 18.09 -5.02 7.77
N MET A 64 18.73 -4.22 6.91
CA MET A 64 20.04 -4.54 6.35
C MET A 64 21.16 -4.57 7.41
N LEU A 65 21.02 -3.78 8.47
CA LEU A 65 21.97 -3.75 9.59
C LEU A 65 21.62 -4.74 10.71
N GLY A 66 20.56 -5.54 10.55
CA GLY A 66 20.06 -6.44 11.60
C GLY A 66 19.52 -5.72 12.83
N LEU A 67 19.16 -4.44 12.70
CA LEU A 67 18.63 -3.63 13.78
C LEU A 67 17.13 -3.92 13.99
N PRO A 68 16.61 -3.71 15.22
CA PRO A 68 15.19 -3.73 15.46
C PRO A 68 14.45 -2.70 14.61
N ARG A 69 13.28 -3.07 14.09
CA ARG A 69 12.43 -2.18 13.30
C ARG A 69 11.82 -1.12 14.22
N THR A 70 12.05 0.15 13.93
CA THR A 70 11.45 1.28 14.68
C THR A 70 10.35 1.99 13.89
N THR A 71 10.27 1.72 12.60
CA THR A 71 9.33 2.33 11.66
C THR A 71 7.96 1.67 11.68
N HIS A 72 6.91 2.47 11.87
CA HIS A 72 5.52 2.02 11.86
C HIS A 72 4.87 2.19 10.49
N PHE A 73 4.12 1.19 10.05
CA PHE A 73 3.34 1.22 8.82
C PHE A 73 1.90 0.82 9.11
N GLU A 74 0.96 1.57 8.53
CA GLU A 74 -0.48 1.37 8.75
C GLU A 74 -0.98 -0.02 8.31
N TRP A 75 -0.41 -0.57 7.23
CA TRP A 75 -0.73 -1.93 6.75
C TRP A 75 -0.17 -3.04 7.64
N HIS A 76 0.67 -2.73 8.64
CA HIS A 76 1.15 -3.71 9.62
C HIS A 76 0.08 -4.04 10.68
N GLN A 77 -1.10 -3.41 10.62
CA GLN A 77 -2.26 -3.80 11.42
C GLN A 77 -2.91 -5.09 10.88
N GLY A 78 -2.11 -6.15 10.76
CA GLY A 78 -2.61 -7.52 10.64
C GLY A 78 -2.87 -8.06 12.03
N THR A 79 -4.15 -8.28 12.36
CA THR A 79 -4.68 -9.04 13.50
C THR A 79 -3.69 -9.29 14.65
N SER A 80 -3.53 -8.31 15.52
CA SER A 80 -3.00 -8.53 16.86
C SER A 80 -4.04 -9.24 17.73
N GLU A 81 -4.44 -10.46 17.35
CA GLU A 81 -5.22 -11.40 18.15
C GLU A 81 -4.70 -12.81 17.93
N THR A 82 -3.48 -13.07 18.39
CA THR A 82 -3.11 -14.37 18.96
C THR A 82 -2.14 -14.09 20.12
N THR A 83 -2.63 -13.30 21.08
CA THR A 83 -2.29 -13.53 22.48
C THR A 83 -2.98 -14.83 22.86
N GLY A 84 -2.18 -15.84 23.24
CA GLY A 84 -2.63 -17.22 23.36
C GLY A 84 -3.96 -17.40 24.09
N THR A 85 -4.91 -18.00 23.40
CA THR A 85 -5.95 -18.84 23.99
C THR A 85 -6.19 -19.95 23.00
N VAL A 86 -6.04 -21.18 23.46
CA VAL A 86 -6.14 -22.42 22.68
C VAL A 86 -7.53 -22.51 22.06
N ASP A 87 -7.69 -22.25 20.76
CA ASP A 87 -8.48 -23.04 19.79
C ASP A 87 -8.48 -22.37 18.40
N GLU A 88 -8.15 -23.15 17.36
CA GLU A 88 -8.18 -22.86 15.91
C GLU A 88 -7.50 -21.59 15.36
N GLU A 89 -6.17 -21.62 15.29
CA GLU A 89 -5.43 -20.98 14.20
C GLU A 89 -5.63 -21.84 12.94
N LEU A 90 -6.61 -21.51 12.09
CA LEU A 90 -6.73 -22.16 10.79
C LEU A 90 -5.45 -21.86 9.99
N PRO A 91 -4.64 -22.88 9.64
CA PRO A 91 -3.39 -22.66 8.92
C PRO A 91 -3.70 -21.97 7.60
N LEU A 92 -2.86 -20.99 7.23
CA LEU A 92 -2.95 -20.31 5.94
C LEU A 92 -3.10 -21.36 4.83
N PRO A 93 -4.01 -21.16 3.86
CA PRO A 93 -4.29 -22.16 2.85
C PRO A 93 -3.00 -22.53 2.13
N LEU A 94 -2.75 -23.84 2.01
CA LEU A 94 -1.61 -24.35 1.29
C LEU A 94 -1.68 -23.86 -0.16
N TYR A 95 -0.68 -23.10 -0.59
CA TYR A 95 -0.61 -22.62 -1.96
C TYR A 95 -0.53 -23.81 -2.92
N THR A 96 -1.58 -23.97 -3.72
CA THR A 96 -1.63 -24.92 -4.83
C THR A 96 -1.50 -24.11 -6.12
N PRO A 97 -0.36 -24.20 -6.84
CA PRO A 97 -0.20 -23.51 -8.12
C PRO A 97 -1.34 -23.91 -9.06
N ARG A 98 -1.94 -22.93 -9.73
CA ARG A 98 -2.93 -23.20 -10.77
C ARG A 98 -2.22 -23.91 -11.91
N GLU A 99 -2.62 -25.15 -12.20
CA GLU A 99 -2.20 -25.83 -13.41
C GLU A 99 -2.89 -25.13 -14.59
N ASP A 100 -2.17 -24.22 -15.24
CA ASP A 100 -2.64 -23.64 -16.50
C ASP A 100 -2.63 -24.77 -17.55
N GLU A 101 -3.82 -25.21 -17.95
CA GLU A 101 -4.03 -26.14 -19.05
C GLU A 101 -3.37 -25.58 -20.31
N LYS A 102 -2.21 -26.12 -20.68
CA LYS A 102 -1.60 -25.91 -21.99
C LYS A 102 -2.54 -26.47 -23.05
N LYS A 103 -3.17 -25.59 -23.82
CA LYS A 103 -3.88 -25.90 -25.05
C LYS A 103 -2.95 -25.78 -26.26
#